data_AF-A0A429EMI4-F1
#
_entry.id   AF-A0A429EMI4-F1
#
_cell.length_a   1.000
_cell.length_b   1.000
_cell.length_c   1.000
_cell.angle_alpha   90.00
_cell.angle_beta   90.00
_cell.angle_gamma   90.00
#
_symmetry.space_group_name_H-M   'P 1'
#
loop_
_entity.id
_entity.type
_entity.pdbx_description
1 polymer ?
#
loop_
_entity_poly.entity_id
_entity_poly.type
_entity_poly.pdbx_seq_one_letter_code
_entity_poly.pdbx_strand_id
1 'polypeptide(L)'
;MLLAVLAAGCSNDGDGGGAGDGKESKPSAAGLAKTWTPKLEQVTAGADDAVCNEVGDKACATHLTDIALVVGELEQAVNDAGGTAEYPRTVAEIGKVNAAVDAYTEHECLDDENAGVSGSPCPDDAQTILTGGQTLVLALQADEGA
;
A
#
# COMPACT_ATOMS: atom_id res chain seq x y z
N MET A 1 51.91 -9.97 -5.40
CA MET A 1 52.75 -8.88 -4.88
C MET A 1 52.44 -8.73 -3.41
N LEU A 2 53.43 -8.97 -2.55
CA LEU A 2 53.37 -8.84 -1.09
C LEU A 2 53.81 -7.43 -0.65
N LEU A 3 53.17 -6.96 0.43
CA LEU A 3 53.68 -6.11 1.53
C LEU A 3 54.09 -4.65 1.27
N ALA A 4 53.45 -3.73 2.01
CA ALA A 4 54.15 -2.86 2.98
C ALA A 4 53.16 -2.21 3.96
N VAL A 5 53.63 -2.03 5.20
CA VAL A 5 52.91 -1.74 6.44
C VAL A 5 53.61 -0.53 7.11
N LEU A 6 52.84 0.34 7.81
CA LEU A 6 53.17 1.28 8.91
C LEU A 6 54.03 2.55 8.68
N ALA A 7 53.46 3.71 9.10
CA ALA A 7 53.92 4.58 10.21
C ALA A 7 53.08 5.88 10.22
N ALA A 8 52.19 6.10 11.21
CA ALA A 8 52.41 6.73 12.52
C ALA A 8 52.47 8.28 12.49
N GLY A 9 51.61 8.92 13.28
CA GLY A 9 51.64 10.35 13.58
C GLY A 9 50.55 10.76 14.57
N CYS A 10 50.84 10.60 15.87
CA CYS A 10 50.07 11.19 16.98
C CYS A 10 50.48 12.65 17.23
N SER A 11 49.53 13.38 17.82
CA SER A 11 49.66 14.62 18.62
C SER A 11 49.58 15.96 17.90
N ASN A 12 48.40 16.60 18.00
CA ASN A 12 48.29 18.04 18.17
C ASN A 12 47.05 18.36 19.02
N ASP A 13 47.27 18.74 20.28
CA ASP A 13 46.31 19.47 21.12
C ASP A 13 45.84 20.72 20.38
N GLY A 14 44.53 20.87 20.18
CA GLY A 14 43.93 21.98 19.47
C GLY A 14 42.45 22.10 19.80
N ASP A 15 42.14 23.11 20.61
CA ASP A 15 40.84 23.64 21.00
C ASP A 15 39.90 23.92 19.80
N GLY A 16 38.60 23.70 20.00
CA GLY A 16 37.52 23.99 19.05
C GLY A 16 36.61 22.76 18.85
N GLY A 17 35.34 22.75 19.22
CA GLY A 17 34.38 23.83 19.11
C GLY A 17 33.23 23.34 18.24
N GLY A 18 32.28 22.63 18.85
CA GLY A 18 30.90 22.55 18.40
C GLY A 18 30.54 21.63 17.23
N ALA A 19 29.24 21.36 17.23
CA ALA A 19 28.39 20.90 16.14
C ALA A 19 28.31 19.39 15.88
N GLY A 20 27.16 18.86 16.27
CA GLY A 20 26.47 17.88 15.44
C GLY A 20 26.28 16.53 16.10
N ASP A 21 25.47 16.47 17.16
CA ASP A 21 24.56 15.33 17.33
C ASP A 21 23.65 15.32 16.09
N GLY A 22 24.19 14.76 15.00
CA GLY A 22 23.43 14.37 13.83
C GLY A 22 22.55 13.22 14.26
N LYS A 23 21.47 13.54 14.98
CA LYS A 23 20.27 12.73 14.89
C LYS A 23 19.90 12.76 13.42
N GLU A 24 20.32 11.71 12.73
CA GLU A 24 19.76 11.32 11.45
C GLU A 24 18.26 11.20 11.69
N SER A 25 17.55 12.30 11.44
CA SER A 25 16.10 12.29 11.34
C SER A 25 15.83 11.31 10.22
N LYS A 26 15.43 10.09 10.61
CA LYS A 26 14.80 9.16 9.67
C LYS A 26 13.79 9.99 8.86
N PRO A 27 13.76 9.85 7.53
CA PRO A 27 12.71 10.47 6.74
C PRO A 27 11.40 10.13 7.43
N SER A 28 10.60 11.15 7.79
CA SER A 28 9.23 10.85 8.21
C SER A 28 8.60 10.08 7.07
N ALA A 29 7.80 9.05 7.38
CA ALA A 29 6.94 8.36 6.42
C ALA A 29 6.48 9.36 5.37
N ALA A 30 6.88 9.14 4.11
CA ALA A 30 6.63 10.09 3.03
C ALA A 30 5.14 10.47 3.01
N GLY A 31 4.81 11.73 2.72
CA GLY A 31 3.43 12.23 2.77
C GLY A 31 2.55 11.72 1.61
N LEU A 32 2.39 10.41 1.49
CA LEU A 32 1.61 9.72 0.48
C LEU A 32 0.12 9.98 0.68
N ALA A 33 -0.38 10.12 1.92
CA ALA A 33 -1.80 10.33 2.22
C ALA A 33 -2.39 11.52 1.44
N LYS A 34 -1.65 12.62 1.33
CA LYS A 34 -2.11 13.80 0.58
C LYS A 34 -2.43 13.50 -0.90
N THR A 35 -1.66 12.61 -1.51
CA THR A 35 -1.80 12.24 -2.92
C THR A 35 -2.79 11.08 -3.10
N TRP A 36 -2.76 10.12 -2.18
CA TRP A 36 -3.44 8.84 -2.35
C TRP A 36 -4.81 8.77 -1.71
N THR A 37 -5.06 9.47 -0.60
CA THR A 37 -6.40 9.56 -0.01
C THR A 37 -7.47 9.99 -1.03
N PRO A 38 -7.31 11.09 -1.79
CA PRO A 38 -8.35 11.48 -2.76
C PRO A 38 -8.54 10.46 -3.90
N LYS A 39 -7.48 9.76 -4.34
CA LYS A 39 -7.59 8.71 -5.36
C LYS A 39 -8.37 7.50 -4.84
N LEU A 40 -8.03 7.04 -3.65
CA LEU A 40 -8.69 5.91 -2.98
C LEU A 40 -10.14 6.23 -2.66
N GLU A 41 -10.42 7.43 -2.14
CA GLU A 41 -11.78 7.90 -1.90
C GLU A 41 -12.58 8.00 -3.21
N GLN A 42 -11.97 8.49 -4.30
CA GLN A 42 -12.64 8.58 -5.59
C GLN A 42 -13.04 7.20 -6.14
N VAL A 43 -12.11 6.24 -6.11
CA VAL A 43 -12.38 4.90 -6.65
C VAL A 43 -13.27 4.06 -5.74
N THR A 44 -13.39 4.42 -4.45
CA THR A 44 -14.30 3.76 -3.50
C THR A 44 -15.56 4.55 -3.16
N ALA A 45 -15.75 5.74 -3.73
CA ALA A 45 -16.96 6.55 -3.55
C ALA A 45 -18.24 5.81 -4.01
N GLY A 46 -18.09 4.77 -4.84
CA GLY A 46 -19.17 3.88 -5.27
C GLY A 46 -19.32 2.59 -4.46
N ALA A 47 -18.53 2.38 -3.40
CA ALA A 47 -18.65 1.18 -2.56
C ALA A 47 -20.00 1.12 -1.81
N ASP A 48 -20.66 2.27 -1.61
CA ASP A 48 -22.01 2.39 -1.07
C ASP A 48 -23.10 2.44 -2.16
N ASP A 49 -22.70 2.62 -3.43
CA ASP A 49 -23.61 2.62 -4.57
C ASP A 49 -23.81 1.19 -5.10
N ALA A 50 -24.98 0.95 -5.68
CA ALA A 50 -25.47 -0.29 -6.29
C ALA A 50 -24.58 -0.94 -7.39
N VAL A 51 -23.34 -0.45 -7.60
CA VAL A 51 -22.43 -0.85 -8.69
C VAL A 51 -22.13 -2.35 -8.69
N CYS A 52 -22.02 -2.94 -7.49
CA CYS A 52 -21.80 -4.38 -7.30
C CYS A 52 -23.01 -5.11 -6.70
N ASN A 53 -24.24 -4.66 -6.98
CA ASN A 53 -25.44 -5.43 -6.62
C ASN A 53 -25.46 -6.81 -7.28
N GLU A 54 -24.93 -6.91 -8.49
CA GLU A 54 -24.73 -8.16 -9.22
C GLU A 54 -23.23 -8.33 -9.45
N VAL A 55 -22.60 -9.19 -8.65
CA VAL A 55 -21.14 -9.37 -8.64
C VAL A 55 -20.61 -9.85 -9.99
N GLY A 56 -21.35 -10.72 -10.66
CA GLY A 56 -21.00 -11.25 -11.98
C GLY A 56 -21.14 -10.24 -13.12
N ASP A 57 -21.77 -9.10 -12.90
CA ASP A 57 -21.99 -8.13 -13.96
C ASP A 57 -20.72 -7.36 -14.31
N LYS A 58 -20.61 -7.03 -15.59
CA LYS A 58 -19.49 -6.27 -16.14
C LYS A 58 -19.26 -4.93 -15.44
N ALA A 59 -20.32 -4.29 -14.94
CA ALA A 59 -20.20 -3.03 -14.21
C ALA A 59 -19.44 -3.23 -12.88
N CYS A 60 -19.77 -4.29 -12.14
CA CYS A 60 -19.05 -4.65 -10.92
C CYS A 60 -17.60 -5.03 -11.22
N ALA A 61 -17.39 -5.93 -12.19
CA ALA A 61 -16.06 -6.35 -12.63
C ALA A 61 -15.15 -5.17 -13.02
N THR A 62 -15.69 -4.20 -13.77
CA THR A 62 -14.96 -2.99 -14.15
C THR A 62 -14.59 -2.16 -12.93
N HIS A 63 -15.53 -1.97 -12.00
CA HIS A 63 -15.28 -1.20 -10.78
C HIS A 63 -14.23 -1.86 -9.86
N LEU A 64 -14.31 -3.18 -9.66
CA LEU A 64 -13.31 -3.94 -8.90
C LEU A 64 -11.92 -3.84 -9.55
N THR A 65 -11.86 -3.84 -10.89
CA THR A 65 -10.61 -3.64 -11.64
C THR A 65 -10.03 -2.25 -11.41
N ASP A 66 -10.85 -1.20 -11.45
CA ASP A 66 -10.39 0.17 -11.20
C ASP A 66 -9.80 0.31 -9.79
N ILE A 67 -10.41 -0.33 -8.78
CA ILE A 67 -9.87 -0.38 -7.42
C ILE A 67 -8.51 -1.10 -7.41
N ALA A 68 -8.43 -2.29 -8.00
CA ALA A 68 -7.21 -3.08 -8.05
C ALA A 68 -6.05 -2.31 -8.73
N LEU A 69 -6.33 -1.56 -9.79
CA LEU A 69 -5.34 -0.71 -10.46
C LEU A 69 -4.81 0.40 -9.53
N VAL A 70 -5.69 1.13 -8.85
CA VAL A 70 -5.29 2.18 -7.91
C VAL A 70 -4.47 1.59 -6.74
N VAL A 71 -4.86 0.41 -6.24
CA VAL A 71 -4.12 -0.28 -5.18
C VAL A 71 -2.74 -0.73 -5.65
N GLY A 72 -2.62 -1.23 -6.88
CA GLY A 72 -1.32 -1.58 -7.46
C GLY A 72 -0.40 -0.37 -7.63
N GLU A 73 -0.93 0.79 -8.04
CA GLU A 73 -0.13 2.01 -8.09
C GLU A 73 0.31 2.48 -6.68
N LEU A 74 -0.59 2.35 -5.69
CA LEU A 74 -0.28 2.67 -4.30
C LEU A 74 0.81 1.76 -3.74
N GLU A 75 0.75 0.45 -4.03
CA GLU A 75 1.77 -0.52 -3.64
C GLU A 75 3.15 -0.13 -4.14
N GLN A 76 3.24 0.27 -5.40
CA GLN A 76 4.50 0.76 -5.95
C GLN A 76 4.99 2.01 -5.20
N ALA A 77 4.12 2.99 -4.97
CA ALA A 77 4.49 4.22 -4.27
C ALA A 77 4.93 3.96 -2.82
N VAL A 78 4.27 3.04 -2.12
CA VAL A 78 4.64 2.61 -0.76
C VAL A 78 5.99 1.91 -0.76
N ASN A 79 6.25 1.01 -1.71
CA ASN A 79 7.53 0.32 -1.84
C ASN A 79 8.68 1.32 -2.11
N ASP A 80 8.47 2.27 -3.01
CA ASP A 80 9.44 3.34 -3.30
C ASP A 80 9.69 4.26 -2.09
N ALA A 81 8.69 4.41 -1.21
CA ALA A 81 8.76 5.20 0.01
C ALA A 81 9.31 4.45 1.24
N GLY A 82 9.75 3.19 1.08
CA GLY A 82 10.36 2.40 2.16
C GLY A 82 9.60 1.12 2.54
N GLY A 83 8.48 0.85 1.89
CA GLY A 83 7.70 -0.39 2.02
C GLY A 83 7.27 -0.66 3.46
N THR A 84 7.32 -1.92 3.88
CA THR A 84 6.88 -2.36 5.22
C THR A 84 7.57 -1.65 6.38
N ALA A 85 8.80 -1.14 6.18
CA ALA A 85 9.53 -0.45 7.25
C ALA A 85 8.89 0.88 7.62
N GLU A 86 8.34 1.59 6.64
CA GLU A 86 7.74 2.92 6.81
C GLU A 86 6.20 2.86 6.82
N TYR A 87 5.60 1.88 6.12
CA TYR A 87 4.15 1.70 6.00
C TYR A 87 3.68 0.28 6.34
N PRO A 88 3.91 -0.21 7.56
CA PRO A 88 3.60 -1.59 7.92
C PRO A 88 2.11 -1.92 7.81
N ARG A 89 1.21 -0.97 8.14
CA ARG A 89 -0.24 -1.20 8.05
C ARG A 89 -0.70 -1.15 6.60
N THR A 90 -0.23 -0.16 5.85
CA THR A 90 -0.63 0.00 4.45
C THR A 90 -0.21 -1.21 3.62
N VAL A 91 1.02 -1.72 3.78
CA VAL A 91 1.47 -2.94 3.09
C VAL A 91 0.62 -4.16 3.47
N ALA A 92 0.22 -4.29 4.74
CA ALA A 92 -0.63 -5.39 5.17
C ALA A 92 -2.03 -5.34 4.53
N GLU A 93 -2.64 -4.15 4.42
CA GLU A 93 -3.95 -3.99 3.78
C GLU A 93 -3.87 -4.15 2.26
N ILE A 94 -2.83 -3.66 1.61
CA ILE A 94 -2.56 -3.93 0.17
C ILE A 94 -2.54 -5.44 -0.06
N GLY A 95 -1.83 -6.18 0.79
CA GLY A 95 -1.75 -7.64 0.68
C GLY A 95 -3.12 -8.33 0.76
N LYS A 96 -4.05 -7.83 1.59
CA LYS A 96 -5.41 -8.38 1.68
C LYS A 96 -6.22 -8.08 0.41
N VAL A 97 -6.12 -6.86 -0.11
CA VAL A 97 -6.84 -6.49 -1.33
C VAL A 97 -6.32 -7.30 -2.52
N ASN A 98 -5.00 -7.41 -2.68
CA ASN A 98 -4.40 -8.21 -3.74
C ASN A 98 -4.80 -9.68 -3.63
N ALA A 99 -4.79 -10.26 -2.43
CA ALA A 99 -5.26 -11.64 -2.23
C ALA A 99 -6.75 -11.82 -2.60
N ALA A 100 -7.60 -10.82 -2.35
CA ALA A 100 -9.00 -10.86 -2.75
C ALA A 100 -9.18 -10.71 -4.27
N VAL A 101 -8.35 -9.89 -4.93
CA VAL A 101 -8.32 -9.79 -6.41
C VAL A 101 -7.92 -11.13 -7.04
N ASP A 102 -6.89 -11.78 -6.48
CA ASP A 102 -6.45 -13.09 -6.92
C ASP A 102 -7.56 -14.13 -6.72
N ALA A 103 -8.17 -14.18 -5.53
CA ALA A 103 -9.29 -15.09 -5.23
C ALA A 103 -10.49 -14.86 -6.16
N TYR A 104 -10.87 -13.60 -6.40
CA TYR A 104 -11.95 -13.23 -7.33
C TYR A 104 -11.69 -13.77 -8.75
N THR A 105 -10.43 -13.77 -9.18
CA THR A 105 -10.01 -14.29 -10.48
C THR A 105 -9.96 -15.82 -10.48
N GLU A 106 -9.40 -16.44 -9.44
CA GLU A 106 -9.29 -17.90 -9.28
C GLU A 106 -10.65 -18.59 -9.17
N HIS A 107 -11.63 -17.92 -8.56
CA HIS A 107 -13.02 -18.37 -8.47
C HIS A 107 -13.83 -18.09 -9.74
N GLU A 108 -13.20 -17.55 -10.79
CA GLU A 108 -13.83 -17.24 -12.08
C GLU A 108 -15.05 -16.30 -11.96
N CYS A 109 -15.01 -15.37 -11.00
CA CYS A 109 -16.13 -14.48 -10.70
C CYS A 109 -16.41 -13.42 -11.78
N LEU A 110 -15.45 -13.20 -12.68
CA LEU A 110 -15.59 -12.28 -13.80
C LEU A 110 -16.55 -12.85 -14.85
N ASP A 111 -17.60 -12.11 -15.16
CA ASP A 111 -18.63 -12.47 -16.15
C ASP A 111 -19.38 -13.80 -15.84
N ASP A 112 -19.35 -14.28 -14.59
CA ASP A 112 -20.14 -15.45 -14.15
C ASP A 112 -21.54 -15.04 -13.69
N GLU A 113 -22.56 -15.49 -14.41
CA GLU A 113 -23.98 -15.29 -14.08
C GLU A 113 -24.38 -15.88 -12.71
N ASN A 114 -23.58 -16.81 -12.18
CA ASN A 114 -23.79 -17.42 -10.87
C ASN A 114 -22.95 -16.78 -9.76
N ALA A 115 -22.10 -15.79 -10.05
CA ALA A 115 -21.22 -15.18 -9.04
C ALA A 115 -22.00 -14.60 -7.85
N GLY A 116 -23.23 -14.13 -8.05
CA GLY A 116 -24.09 -13.58 -7.00
C GLY A 116 -24.97 -14.60 -6.25
N VAL A 117 -24.92 -15.90 -6.56
CA VAL A 117 -25.80 -16.89 -5.93
C VAL A 117 -25.32 -17.31 -4.54
N SER A 118 -26.25 -17.70 -3.67
CA SER A 118 -25.91 -18.17 -2.32
C SER A 118 -24.98 -19.38 -2.37
N GLY A 119 -23.81 -19.26 -1.72
CA GLY A 119 -22.76 -20.28 -1.70
C GLY A 119 -21.61 -20.02 -2.67
N SER A 120 -21.71 -19.00 -3.53
CA SER A 120 -20.57 -18.48 -4.29
C SER A 120 -19.59 -17.74 -3.36
N PRO A 121 -18.27 -17.87 -3.57
CA PRO A 121 -17.26 -17.08 -2.85
C PRO A 121 -17.12 -15.64 -3.37
N CYS A 122 -17.61 -15.38 -4.60
CA CYS A 122 -17.42 -14.11 -5.29
C CYS A 122 -17.92 -12.86 -4.53
N PRO A 123 -19.06 -12.90 -3.80
CA PRO A 123 -19.51 -11.73 -3.05
C PRO A 123 -18.55 -11.31 -1.94
N ASP A 124 -17.92 -12.28 -1.26
CA ASP A 124 -16.98 -12.00 -0.18
C ASP A 124 -15.65 -11.42 -0.73
N ASP A 125 -15.17 -11.97 -1.85
CA ASP A 125 -13.99 -11.47 -2.56
C ASP A 125 -14.23 -10.04 -3.07
N ALA A 126 -15.36 -9.81 -3.76
CA ALA A 126 -15.77 -8.49 -4.24
C ALA A 126 -15.88 -7.48 -3.10
N GLN A 127 -16.51 -7.86 -1.97
CA GLN A 127 -16.66 -6.99 -0.82
C GLN A 127 -15.31 -6.60 -0.21
N THR A 128 -14.36 -7.52 -0.16
CA THR A 128 -13.00 -7.24 0.34
C THR A 128 -12.28 -6.23 -0.55
N ILE A 129 -12.41 -6.34 -1.87
CA ILE A 129 -11.85 -5.38 -2.81
C ILE A 129 -12.54 -4.00 -2.65
N LEU A 130 -13.88 -3.96 -2.63
CA LEU A 130 -14.66 -2.72 -2.49
C LEU A 130 -14.32 -1.92 -1.24
N THR A 131 -14.24 -2.60 -0.10
CA THR A 131 -13.92 -1.99 1.20
C THR A 131 -12.43 -1.74 1.40
N GLY A 132 -11.59 -2.35 0.56
CA GLY A 132 -10.14 -2.26 0.61
C GLY A 132 -9.62 -0.82 0.49
N GLY A 133 -10.16 -0.02 -0.43
CA GLY A 133 -9.68 1.35 -0.63
C GLY A 133 -9.96 2.29 0.55
N GLN A 134 -11.11 2.18 1.22
CA GLN A 134 -11.38 2.94 2.45
C GLN A 134 -10.47 2.50 3.59
N THR A 135 -10.24 1.18 3.71
CA THR A 135 -9.33 0.62 4.73
C THR A 135 -7.89 1.09 4.49
N LEU A 136 -7.47 1.20 3.23
CA LEU A 136 -6.16 1.73 2.84
C LEU A 136 -6.00 3.22 3.18
N VAL A 137 -7.05 4.04 3.04
CA VAL A 137 -7.01 5.43 3.50
C VAL A 137 -6.68 5.51 4.99
N LEU A 138 -7.37 4.70 5.81
CA LEU A 138 -7.15 4.67 7.25
C LEU A 138 -5.76 4.15 7.60
N ALA A 139 -5.29 3.10 6.93
CA ALA A 139 -3.96 2.52 7.15
C ALA A 139 -2.85 3.54 6.83
N LEU A 140 -2.97 4.24 5.70
CA LEU A 140 -2.01 5.22 5.23
C LEU A 140 -1.91 6.41 6.18
N GLN A 141 -3.05 6.97 6.59
CA GLN A 141 -3.10 8.05 7.58
C GLN A 141 -2.52 7.62 8.93
N ALA A 142 -2.75 6.37 9.31
CA ALA A 142 -2.26 5.87 10.58
C ALA A 142 -0.75 5.64 10.55
N ASP A 143 -0.18 5.16 9.44
CA ASP A 143 1.26 5.02 9.22
C ASP A 143 1.98 6.38 9.20
N GLU A 144 1.40 7.40 8.55
CA GLU A 144 1.99 8.75 8.51
C GLU A 144 1.76 9.59 9.77
N GLY A 145 0.76 9.24 10.58
CA GLY A 145 0.44 9.90 11.83
C GLY A 145 1.17 9.35 13.06
N ALA A 146 1.99 8.31 12.90
CA ALA A 146 2.74 7.63 13.96
C ALA A 146 4.17 8.18 14.11
#